data_AF-A0ABD3NYW5-F1
#
_entry.id   AF-A0ABD3NYW5-F1
#
_cell.length_a   1.000
_cell.length_b   1.000
_cell.length_c   1.000
_cell.angle_alpha   90.00
_cell.angle_beta   90.00
_cell.angle_gamma   90.00
#
_symmetry.space_group_name_H-M   'P 1'
#
loop_
_entity.id
_entity.type
_entity.pdbx_description
1 polymer ?
#
loop_
_entity_poly.entity_id
_entity_poly.type
_entity_poly.pdbx_seq_one_letter_code
_entity_poly.pdbx_strand_id
1 'polypeptide(L)'
;MEGNIMLAELYLNKEEDAVFIPSPIHRLLYHMHQFQVNNDDRENAKQRRGYQFGDITKSLIGGHVEKLTGKPYQFGDLSRTIDFSIKESINSLTGKDDYQFGDLAKYVDSQIKSQVKSFTKKERYEFGDLTRELVRRVGEGEYTLDDLFMLLKALAIFEASISPVAGFLPVKLLVDLLNFSLANDVIGRVSSALAMELDRRLKKSILGDENYVLGDATRRTIVSAVKAFTGKESYSFGDVTRTVVSTIKTNQLSAANTSTRNKERLLLGSVDGEMEQSVIQALDTWDKILSEKDEFKTSRARLEHYVSLIEKSSGP
;
A
#
# COMPACT_ATOMS: atom_id res chain seq x y z
N MET A 1 -34.85 65.06 -0.97
CA MET A 1 -34.21 63.96 -1.74
C MET A 1 -33.32 63.20 -0.77
N GLU A 2 -33.83 62.55 0.28
CA GLU A 2 -34.83 61.47 0.34
C GLU A 2 -34.52 60.35 -0.66
N GLY A 3 -33.99 59.25 -0.12
CA GLY A 3 -33.59 58.05 -0.84
C GLY A 3 -33.21 56.91 0.10
N ASN A 4 -34.21 56.38 0.79
CA ASN A 4 -34.35 55.01 1.31
C ASN A 4 -33.12 54.29 1.90
N ILE A 5 -32.99 54.38 3.23
CA ILE A 5 -32.42 53.31 4.05
C ILE A 5 -33.61 52.51 4.59
N MET A 6 -33.96 51.42 3.90
CA MET A 6 -34.92 50.44 4.37
C MET A 6 -34.34 49.05 4.09
N LEU A 7 -33.57 48.52 5.04
CA LEU A 7 -33.36 47.09 5.17
C LEU A 7 -33.77 46.72 6.59
N ALA A 8 -35.03 46.31 6.65
CA ALA A 8 -35.71 45.83 7.81
C ALA A 8 -35.09 44.54 8.33
N GLU A 9 -35.00 44.50 9.66
CA GLU A 9 -35.25 43.35 10.51
C GLU A 9 -36.04 42.23 9.82
N LEU A 10 -35.39 41.10 9.61
CA LEU A 10 -36.02 39.78 9.47
C LEU A 10 -34.88 38.77 9.53
N TYR A 11 -34.60 38.20 10.71
CA TYR A 11 -34.10 36.83 10.93
C TYR A 11 -33.83 36.62 12.43
N LEU A 12 -34.90 36.67 13.23
CA LEU A 12 -34.93 36.09 14.58
C LEU A 12 -36.29 35.38 14.69
N ASN A 13 -36.29 34.08 14.41
CA ASN A 13 -37.16 33.04 15.00
C ASN A 13 -37.18 31.79 14.11
N LYS A 14 -36.35 30.82 14.49
CA LYS A 14 -36.60 29.41 14.25
C LYS A 14 -35.87 28.63 15.35
N GLU A 15 -36.49 28.60 16.53
CA GLU A 15 -36.30 27.49 17.47
C GLU A 15 -36.89 26.26 16.78
N GLU A 16 -36.05 25.51 16.08
CA GLU A 16 -36.34 24.12 15.74
C GLU A 16 -35.84 23.27 16.92
N ASP A 17 -36.75 22.46 17.46
CA ASP A 17 -36.51 21.45 18.49
C ASP A 17 -35.41 20.48 18.04
N ALA A 18 -34.16 20.87 18.28
CA ALA A 18 -33.02 19.99 18.10
C ALA A 18 -33.08 18.93 19.19
N VAL A 19 -33.56 17.74 18.82
CA VAL A 19 -33.44 16.52 19.62
C VAL A 19 -31.96 16.32 19.92
N PHE A 20 -31.55 16.70 21.13
CA PHE A 20 -30.20 16.49 21.62
C PHE A 20 -29.99 14.99 21.78
N ILE A 21 -29.35 14.36 20.80
CA ILE A 21 -28.90 12.98 20.89
C ILE A 21 -27.53 13.02 21.58
N PRO A 22 -27.44 12.68 22.89
CA PRO A 22 -26.17 12.70 23.57
C PRO A 22 -25.21 11.75 22.88
N SER A 23 -23.99 12.23 22.61
CA SER A 23 -22.95 11.40 22.04
C SER A 23 -22.71 10.16 22.93
N PRO A 24 -22.23 9.04 22.38
CA PRO A 24 -21.94 7.83 23.15
C PRO A 24 -21.07 8.12 24.39
N ILE A 25 -20.17 9.11 24.29
CA ILE A 25 -19.30 9.55 25.39
C ILE A 25 -20.10 10.24 26.51
N HIS A 26 -21.07 11.08 26.17
CA HIS A 26 -21.96 11.72 27.16
C HIS A 26 -22.83 10.69 27.90
N ARG A 27 -23.30 9.66 27.19
CA ARG A 27 -24.07 8.56 27.78
C ARG A 27 -23.23 7.72 28.75
N LEU A 28 -21.94 7.54 28.43
CA LEU A 28 -20.96 6.86 29.28
C LEU A 28 -20.64 7.68 30.54
N LEU A 29 -20.42 8.99 30.41
CA LEU A 29 -20.20 9.90 31.54
C LEU A 29 -21.39 9.97 32.49
N TYR A 30 -22.62 9.98 31.95
CA TYR A 30 -23.84 10.00 32.77
C TYR A 30 -24.02 8.72 33.60
N HIS A 31 -23.67 7.56 33.05
CA HIS A 31 -23.66 6.29 33.81
C HIS A 31 -22.54 6.21 34.85
N MET A 32 -21.37 6.78 34.57
CA MET A 32 -20.30 6.85 35.58
C MET A 32 -20.68 7.75 36.77
N HIS A 33 -21.43 8.83 36.54
CA HIS A 33 -21.85 9.75 37.59
C HIS A 33 -22.98 9.18 38.48
N GLN A 34 -23.83 8.29 37.94
CA GLN A 34 -24.88 7.60 38.70
C GLN A 34 -24.32 6.48 39.62
N PHE A 35 -23.07 6.07 39.44
CA PHE A 35 -22.44 5.01 40.24
C PHE A 35 -21.86 5.49 41.58
N GLN A 36 -22.02 6.76 41.96
CA GLN A 36 -21.41 7.35 43.17
C GLN A 36 -22.39 7.79 44.27
N VAL A 37 -23.69 7.55 44.16
CA VAL A 37 -24.64 7.97 45.20
C VAL A 37 -25.47 6.79 45.69
N ASN A 38 -24.96 6.11 46.72
CA ASN A 38 -25.71 5.48 47.82
C ASN A 38 -24.70 4.94 48.83
N ASN A 39 -24.39 5.76 49.84
CA ASN A 39 -23.29 5.55 50.78
C ASN A 39 -23.77 5.63 52.25
N ASP A 40 -24.94 5.05 52.55
CA ASP A 40 -25.55 5.09 53.90
C ASP A 40 -25.67 3.73 54.61
N ASP A 41 -24.94 2.69 54.17
CA ASP A 41 -24.85 1.42 54.91
C ASP A 41 -23.45 1.24 55.54
N ARG A 42 -23.17 1.98 56.63
CA ARG A 42 -21.88 2.02 57.32
C ARG A 42 -21.62 0.94 58.38
N GLU A 43 -22.43 -0.11 58.49
CA GLU A 43 -22.21 -1.14 59.54
C GLU A 43 -21.83 -2.55 59.07
N ASN A 44 -21.67 -2.81 57.76
CA ASN A 44 -21.22 -4.11 57.23
C ASN A 44 -19.91 -4.04 56.40
N ALA A 45 -18.99 -3.16 56.77
CA ALA A 45 -17.81 -2.79 55.98
C ALA A 45 -16.62 -3.78 56.01
N LYS A 46 -16.72 -4.96 56.65
CA LYS A 46 -15.57 -5.90 56.77
C LYS A 46 -15.47 -6.99 55.70
N GLN A 47 -16.44 -7.14 54.81
CA GLN A 47 -16.42 -8.23 53.80
C GLN A 47 -16.62 -7.83 52.34
N ARG A 48 -16.76 -6.54 52.02
CA ARG A 48 -16.78 -6.07 50.63
C ARG A 48 -15.46 -5.41 50.29
N ARG A 49 -14.38 -6.20 50.16
CA ARG A 49 -13.20 -5.74 49.43
C ARG A 49 -13.65 -5.58 47.97
N GLY A 50 -14.04 -4.37 47.60
CA GLY A 50 -14.34 -4.02 46.21
C GLY A 50 -13.14 -4.34 45.33
N TYR A 51 -13.41 -4.68 44.07
CA TYR A 51 -12.39 -4.88 43.06
C TYR A 51 -11.42 -3.69 43.03
N GLN A 52 -10.13 -3.93 43.31
CA GLN A 52 -9.11 -2.92 43.14
C GLN A 52 -8.52 -3.02 41.74
N PHE A 53 -8.46 -1.89 41.05
CA PHE A 53 -7.83 -1.82 39.73
C PHE A 53 -6.36 -2.24 39.87
N GLY A 54 -6.03 -3.42 39.36
CA GLY A 54 -4.71 -4.05 39.53
C GLY A 54 -4.76 -5.51 39.99
N ASP A 55 -5.88 -5.97 40.57
CA ASP A 55 -6.02 -7.36 41.04
C ASP A 55 -6.00 -8.38 39.89
N ILE A 56 -6.64 -8.07 38.76
CA ILE A 56 -6.61 -8.92 37.55
C ILE A 56 -5.19 -8.99 36.97
N THR A 57 -4.49 -7.86 36.90
CA THR A 57 -3.10 -7.82 36.40
C THR A 57 -2.17 -8.59 37.33
N LYS A 58 -2.36 -8.47 38.65
CA LYS A 58 -1.60 -9.20 39.65
C LYS A 58 -1.88 -10.71 39.60
N SER A 59 -3.12 -11.13 39.41
CA SER A 59 -3.44 -12.57 39.29
C SER A 59 -2.94 -13.19 37.99
N LEU A 60 -2.96 -12.44 36.88
CA LEU A 60 -2.54 -12.94 35.57
C LEU A 60 -1.01 -12.95 35.42
N ILE A 61 -0.33 -11.90 35.86
CA ILE A 61 1.08 -11.66 35.53
C ILE A 61 1.98 -11.70 36.77
N GLY A 62 1.42 -11.54 37.97
CA GLY A 62 2.18 -11.42 39.22
C GLY A 62 3.16 -12.56 39.44
N GLY A 63 2.73 -13.81 39.27
CA GLY A 63 3.64 -14.97 39.44
C GLY A 63 4.81 -15.03 38.45
N HIS A 64 4.68 -14.42 37.25
CA HIS A 64 5.79 -14.32 36.30
C HIS A 64 6.73 -13.17 36.66
N VAL A 65 6.18 -12.03 37.09
CA VAL A 65 6.98 -10.87 37.51
C VAL A 65 7.74 -11.17 38.80
N GLU A 66 7.15 -11.91 39.74
CA GLU A 66 7.83 -12.31 40.99
C GLU A 66 9.03 -13.24 40.70
N LYS A 67 8.91 -14.14 39.71
CA LYS A 67 10.04 -14.97 39.24
C LYS A 67 11.15 -14.14 38.59
N LEU A 68 10.79 -13.09 37.86
CA LEU A 68 11.76 -12.21 37.18
C LEU A 68 12.44 -11.23 38.14
N THR A 69 11.70 -10.70 39.12
CA THR A 69 12.16 -9.63 40.02
C THR A 69 12.68 -10.14 41.36
N GLY A 70 12.33 -11.37 41.75
CA GLY A 70 12.70 -11.97 43.04
C GLY A 70 12.01 -11.32 44.26
N LYS A 71 10.99 -10.49 44.05
CA LYS A 71 10.26 -9.74 45.09
C LYS A 71 8.75 -9.80 44.82
N PRO A 72 7.88 -9.71 45.86
CA PRO A 72 6.43 -9.73 45.68
C PRO A 72 5.95 -8.56 44.81
N TYR A 73 5.07 -8.84 43.85
CA TYR A 73 4.67 -7.87 42.83
C TYR A 73 4.03 -6.61 43.44
N GLN A 74 4.58 -5.45 43.10
CA GLN A 74 3.97 -4.13 43.31
C GLN A 74 3.57 -3.50 41.98
N PHE A 75 2.50 -2.70 42.00
CA PHE A 75 2.05 -1.99 40.81
C PHE A 75 3.17 -1.06 40.30
N GLY A 76 3.55 -1.25 39.04
CA GLY A 76 4.64 -0.50 38.40
C GLY A 76 6.00 -1.19 38.39
N ASP A 77 6.21 -2.31 39.11
CA ASP A 77 7.49 -3.03 39.09
C ASP A 77 7.84 -3.54 37.69
N LEU A 78 6.86 -4.10 36.97
CA LEU A 78 7.06 -4.54 35.58
C LEU A 78 7.50 -3.37 34.68
N SER A 79 6.86 -2.20 34.80
CA SER A 79 7.23 -1.02 34.03
C SER A 79 8.64 -0.54 34.36
N ARG A 80 9.05 -0.58 35.63
CA ARG A 80 10.41 -0.22 36.07
C ARG A 80 11.46 -1.22 35.58
N THR A 81 11.16 -2.52 35.63
CA THR A 81 12.07 -3.57 35.13
C THR A 81 12.24 -3.48 33.62
N ILE A 82 11.15 -3.25 32.87
CA ILE A 82 11.20 -3.04 31.42
C ILE A 82 12.01 -1.78 31.11
N ASP A 83 11.74 -0.66 31.78
CA ASP A 83 12.48 0.60 31.59
C ASP A 83 13.98 0.42 31.89
N PHE A 84 14.33 -0.22 32.99
CA PHE A 84 15.72 -0.52 33.35
C PHE A 84 16.40 -1.41 32.29
N SER A 85 15.75 -2.49 31.86
CA SER A 85 16.29 -3.41 30.85
C SER A 85 16.48 -2.73 29.49
N ILE A 86 15.56 -1.84 29.10
CA ILE A 86 15.69 -1.04 27.88
C ILE A 86 16.89 -0.09 28.01
N LYS A 87 17.02 0.62 29.14
CA LYS A 87 18.13 1.55 29.38
C LYS A 87 19.48 0.84 29.39
N GLU A 88 19.58 -0.29 30.07
CA GLU A 88 20.79 -1.13 30.10
C GLU A 88 21.17 -1.63 28.70
N SER A 89 20.19 -2.08 27.92
CA SER A 89 20.42 -2.51 26.53
C SER A 89 20.91 -1.35 25.65
N ILE A 90 20.33 -0.16 25.80
CA ILE A 90 20.76 1.03 25.05
C ILE A 90 22.16 1.47 25.48
N ASN A 91 22.46 1.45 26.78
CA ASN A 91 23.79 1.77 27.31
C ASN A 91 24.85 0.82 26.75
N SER A 92 24.56 -0.49 26.74
CA SER A 92 25.42 -1.51 26.13
C SER A 92 25.64 -1.27 24.63
N LEU A 93 24.58 -0.94 23.88
CA LEU A 93 24.67 -0.65 22.43
C LEU A 93 25.42 0.65 22.13
N THR A 94 25.24 1.68 22.95
CA THR A 94 25.83 3.01 22.73
C THR A 94 27.22 3.18 23.36
N GLY A 95 27.63 2.26 24.24
CA GLY A 95 28.89 2.34 24.99
C GLY A 95 28.89 3.45 26.05
N LYS A 96 27.72 3.83 26.57
CA LYS A 96 27.56 4.88 27.59
C LYS A 96 27.24 4.28 28.94
N ASP A 97 27.72 4.93 30.00
CA ASP A 97 27.46 4.48 31.37
C ASP A 97 26.02 4.78 31.82
N ASP A 98 25.45 5.91 31.39
CA ASP A 98 24.11 6.37 31.77
C ASP A 98 23.24 6.70 30.55
N TYR A 99 21.99 6.24 30.60
CA TYR A 99 21.02 6.46 29.53
C TYR A 99 20.54 7.91 29.54
N GLN A 100 20.63 8.59 28.40
CA GLN A 100 19.97 9.87 28.16
C GLN A 100 18.88 9.72 27.10
N PHE A 101 17.78 10.46 27.29
CA PHE A 101 16.72 10.52 26.28
C PHE A 101 17.30 10.97 24.93
N GLY A 102 17.05 10.17 23.90
CA GLY A 102 17.58 10.40 22.55
C GLY A 102 18.91 9.70 22.23
N ASP A 103 19.54 8.99 23.16
CA ASP A 103 20.79 8.26 22.89
C ASP A 103 20.63 7.18 21.83
N LEU A 104 19.54 6.40 21.91
CA LEU A 104 19.21 5.42 20.88
C LEU A 104 19.00 6.08 19.52
N ALA A 105 18.31 7.22 19.47
CA ALA A 105 18.06 7.93 18.22
C ALA A 105 19.38 8.44 17.59
N LYS A 106 20.27 9.03 18.39
CA LYS A 106 21.61 9.47 17.93
C LYS A 106 22.48 8.31 17.46
N TYR A 107 22.42 7.17 18.15
CA TYR A 107 23.16 5.98 17.77
C TYR A 107 22.66 5.43 16.43
N VAL A 108 21.34 5.24 16.28
CA VAL A 108 20.72 4.78 15.03
C VAL A 108 21.04 5.75 13.89
N ASP A 109 20.90 7.06 14.10
CA ASP A 109 21.28 8.09 13.13
C ASP A 109 22.77 8.00 12.72
N SER A 110 23.67 7.79 13.69
CA SER A 110 25.10 7.63 13.40
C SER A 110 25.40 6.36 12.60
N GLN A 111 24.74 5.25 12.92
CA GLN A 111 24.87 3.99 12.17
C GLN A 111 24.35 4.16 10.74
N ILE A 112 23.17 4.75 10.56
CA ILE A 112 22.60 5.04 9.24
C ILE A 112 23.55 5.92 8.43
N LYS A 113 24.02 7.04 9.00
CA LYS A 113 24.97 7.93 8.33
C LYS A 113 26.27 7.22 7.96
N SER A 114 26.77 6.33 8.81
CA SER A 114 27.97 5.55 8.52
C SER A 114 27.76 4.58 7.35
N GLN A 115 26.62 3.86 7.34
CA GLN A 115 26.27 2.94 6.26
C GLN A 115 26.00 3.68 4.94
N VAL A 116 25.35 4.84 4.98
CA VAL A 116 25.14 5.64 3.76
C VAL A 116 26.48 6.14 3.22
N LYS A 117 27.39 6.63 4.07
CA LYS A 117 28.74 7.04 3.63
C LYS A 117 29.53 5.89 2.98
N SER A 118 29.49 4.69 3.57
CA SER A 118 30.17 3.52 2.97
C SER A 118 29.52 3.10 1.65
N PHE A 119 28.20 3.18 1.56
CA PHE A 119 27.44 2.86 0.35
C PHE A 119 27.70 3.86 -0.79
N THR A 120 27.70 5.17 -0.50
CA THR A 120 27.91 6.23 -1.50
C THR A 120 29.37 6.59 -1.74
N LYS A 121 30.30 6.02 -0.95
CA LYS A 121 31.73 6.32 -0.97
C LYS A 121 32.05 7.80 -0.77
N LYS A 122 31.20 8.52 -0.02
CA LYS A 122 31.41 9.94 0.36
C LYS A 122 31.97 10.06 1.77
N GLU A 123 32.80 11.09 1.99
CA GLU A 123 33.35 11.38 3.33
C GLU A 123 32.31 11.93 4.30
N ARG A 124 31.31 12.68 3.79
CA ARG A 124 30.24 13.31 4.57
C ARG A 124 28.89 12.87 4.03
N TYR A 125 27.95 12.69 4.96
CA TYR A 125 26.56 12.39 4.65
C TYR A 125 25.82 13.67 4.29
N GLU A 126 25.14 13.66 3.16
CA GLU A 126 24.19 14.69 2.74
C GLU A 126 22.78 14.09 2.62
N PHE A 127 21.77 14.88 2.94
CA PHE A 127 20.38 14.44 2.76
C PHE A 127 20.12 14.12 1.28
N GLY A 128 19.56 12.96 1.01
CA GLY A 128 19.29 12.48 -0.34
C GLY A 128 20.43 11.70 -1.01
N ASP A 129 21.61 11.57 -0.37
CA ASP A 129 22.74 10.80 -0.91
C ASP A 129 22.38 9.36 -1.26
N LEU A 130 21.68 8.66 -0.36
CA LEU A 130 21.24 7.29 -0.58
C LEU A 130 20.30 7.21 -1.80
N THR A 131 19.30 8.09 -1.88
CA THR A 131 18.35 8.11 -2.98
C THR A 131 19.03 8.43 -4.31
N ARG A 132 19.96 9.40 -4.34
CA ARG A 132 20.73 9.74 -5.55
C ARG A 132 21.57 8.59 -6.04
N GLU A 133 22.28 7.93 -5.13
CA GLU A 133 23.12 6.79 -5.48
C GLU A 133 22.28 5.61 -5.97
N LEU A 134 21.14 5.34 -5.35
CA LEU A 134 20.19 4.33 -5.82
C LEU A 134 19.65 4.65 -7.20
N VAL A 135 19.18 5.88 -7.44
CA VAL A 135 18.69 6.32 -8.75
C VAL A 135 19.81 6.26 -9.80
N ARG A 136 21.05 6.63 -9.44
CA ARG A 136 22.21 6.55 -10.33
C ARG A 136 22.49 5.10 -10.75
N ARG A 137 22.57 4.17 -9.79
CA ARG A 137 22.80 2.73 -10.06
C ARG A 137 21.69 2.11 -10.88
N VAL A 138 20.44 2.41 -10.55
CA VAL A 138 19.28 1.99 -11.35
C VAL A 138 19.36 2.55 -12.77
N GLY A 139 19.77 3.82 -12.89
CA GLY A 139 20.01 4.52 -14.15
C GLY A 139 21.07 3.87 -15.03
N GLU A 140 22.14 3.36 -14.42
CA GLU A 140 23.28 2.76 -15.10
C GLU A 140 23.14 1.24 -15.30
N GLY A 141 22.08 0.63 -14.76
CA GLY A 141 21.90 -0.82 -14.77
C GLY A 141 22.76 -1.57 -13.74
N GLU A 142 23.46 -0.85 -12.86
CA GLU A 142 24.36 -1.39 -11.84
C GLU A 142 23.65 -1.57 -10.48
N TYR A 143 22.43 -2.12 -10.49
CA TYR A 143 21.62 -2.27 -9.29
C TYR A 143 21.46 -3.74 -8.89
N THR A 144 21.35 -3.96 -7.58
CA THR A 144 20.95 -5.24 -6.99
C THR A 144 19.46 -5.24 -6.66
N LEU A 145 18.89 -6.42 -6.36
CA LEU A 145 17.52 -6.49 -5.84
C LEU A 145 17.38 -5.73 -4.52
N ASP A 146 18.42 -5.77 -3.67
CA ASP A 146 18.44 -5.04 -2.40
C ASP A 146 18.37 -3.53 -2.60
N ASP A 147 19.08 -3.00 -3.61
CA ASP A 147 19.03 -1.58 -3.97
C ASP A 147 17.60 -1.14 -4.34
N LEU A 148 16.91 -1.96 -5.11
CA LEU A 148 15.52 -1.71 -5.48
C LEU A 148 14.57 -1.81 -4.31
N PHE A 149 14.77 -2.78 -3.41
CA PHE A 149 13.97 -2.88 -2.19
C PHE A 149 14.18 -1.68 -1.28
N MET A 150 15.41 -1.19 -1.15
CA MET A 150 15.69 0.03 -0.39
C MET A 150 15.01 1.24 -1.04
N LEU A 151 15.06 1.36 -2.37
CA LEU A 151 14.38 2.42 -3.10
C LEU A 151 12.85 2.37 -2.89
N LEU A 152 12.25 1.19 -3.01
CA LEU A 152 10.81 0.99 -2.80
C LEU A 152 10.39 1.31 -1.37
N LYS A 153 11.14 0.82 -0.37
CA LYS A 153 10.88 1.12 1.04
C LYS A 153 10.99 2.62 1.31
N ALA A 154 12.01 3.29 0.75
CA ALA A 154 12.14 4.73 0.88
C ALA A 154 10.93 5.46 0.29
N LEU A 155 10.53 5.12 -0.95
CA LEU A 155 9.36 5.71 -1.58
C LEU A 155 8.07 5.48 -0.76
N ALA A 156 7.88 4.28 -0.21
CA ALA A 156 6.74 3.96 0.63
C ALA A 156 6.72 4.79 1.93
N ILE A 157 7.87 4.93 2.61
CA ILE A 157 7.99 5.72 3.85
C ILE A 157 7.68 7.20 3.60
N PHE A 158 8.14 7.75 2.48
CA PHE A 158 7.91 9.16 2.13
C PHE A 158 6.57 9.41 1.44
N GLU A 159 5.71 8.39 1.32
CA GLU A 159 4.49 8.41 0.49
C GLU A 159 4.71 8.94 -0.94
N ALA A 160 5.94 8.82 -1.45
CA ALA A 160 6.30 9.32 -2.76
C ALA A 160 5.76 8.36 -3.82
N SER A 161 5.11 8.91 -4.86
CA SER A 161 4.69 8.10 -6.01
C SER A 161 5.93 7.53 -6.70
N ILE A 162 5.89 6.25 -7.07
CA ILE A 162 6.96 5.65 -7.87
C ILE A 162 6.96 6.13 -9.32
N SER A 163 5.89 6.78 -9.78
CA SER A 163 5.73 7.22 -11.18
C SER A 163 6.95 7.94 -11.78
N PRO A 164 7.63 8.87 -11.09
CA PRO A 164 8.83 9.52 -11.62
C PRO A 164 10.01 8.58 -11.83
N VAL A 165 10.04 7.40 -11.18
CA VAL A 165 11.14 6.44 -11.30
C VAL A 165 10.72 5.20 -12.10
N ALA A 166 9.45 4.81 -12.03
CA ALA A 166 8.90 3.67 -12.76
C ALA A 166 9.08 3.81 -14.27
N GLY A 167 9.04 5.03 -14.81
CA GLY A 167 9.33 5.32 -16.23
C GLY A 167 10.77 5.00 -16.68
N PHE A 168 11.67 4.71 -15.73
CA PHE A 168 13.08 4.41 -15.97
C PHE A 168 13.43 2.94 -15.76
N LEU A 169 12.57 2.18 -15.10
CA LEU A 169 12.86 0.79 -14.78
C LEU A 169 12.68 -0.11 -16.02
N PRO A 170 13.54 -1.10 -16.25
CA PRO A 170 13.30 -2.14 -17.25
C PRO A 170 11.96 -2.85 -17.00
N VAL A 171 11.29 -3.32 -18.06
CA VAL A 171 9.95 -3.90 -17.93
C VAL A 171 9.99 -5.18 -17.10
N LYS A 172 11.02 -6.01 -17.31
CA LYS A 172 11.27 -7.20 -16.49
C LYS A 172 11.31 -6.86 -14.99
N LEU A 173 11.95 -5.75 -14.66
CA LEU A 173 12.06 -5.29 -13.29
C LEU A 173 10.73 -4.80 -12.72
N LEU A 174 9.93 -4.10 -13.52
CA LEU A 174 8.59 -3.70 -13.11
C LEU A 174 7.71 -4.92 -12.79
N VAL A 175 7.84 -6.01 -13.56
CA VAL A 175 7.13 -7.28 -13.30
C VAL A 175 7.63 -7.91 -12.01
N ASP A 176 8.95 -8.02 -11.81
CA ASP A 176 9.54 -8.60 -10.60
C ASP A 176 9.15 -7.82 -9.34
N LEU A 177 9.19 -6.48 -9.41
CA LEU A 177 8.77 -5.61 -8.32
C LEU A 177 7.27 -5.71 -8.04
N LEU A 178 6.44 -5.86 -9.08
CA LEU A 178 5.01 -6.05 -8.92
C LEU A 178 4.69 -7.40 -8.25
N ASN A 179 5.30 -8.49 -8.73
CA ASN A 179 5.17 -9.82 -8.13
C ASN A 179 5.62 -9.82 -6.67
N PHE A 180 6.74 -9.17 -6.38
CA PHE A 180 7.24 -9.01 -5.02
C PHE A 180 6.30 -8.18 -4.14
N SER A 181 5.76 -7.07 -4.66
CA SER A 181 4.82 -6.21 -3.95
C SER A 181 3.55 -6.97 -3.58
N LEU A 182 3.09 -7.86 -4.46
CA LEU A 182 1.96 -8.76 -4.20
C LEU A 182 2.30 -9.84 -3.16
N ALA A 183 3.53 -10.36 -3.18
CA ALA A 183 3.97 -11.40 -2.25
C ALA A 183 4.20 -10.89 -0.81
N ASN A 184 4.66 -9.65 -0.65
CA ASN A 184 5.05 -9.08 0.66
C ASN A 184 3.99 -8.15 1.27
N ASP A 185 2.78 -8.16 0.73
CA ASP A 185 1.68 -7.33 1.21
C ASP A 185 2.05 -5.83 1.29
N VAL A 186 2.93 -5.38 0.39
CA VAL A 186 3.21 -3.95 0.17
C VAL A 186 2.03 -3.39 -0.63
N ILE A 187 0.85 -3.46 -0.02
CA ILE A 187 -0.45 -3.20 -0.63
C ILE A 187 -0.65 -1.69 -0.74
N GLY A 188 -0.93 -1.23 -1.95
CA GLY A 188 -1.59 0.04 -2.20
C GLY A 188 -0.98 0.79 -3.35
N ARG A 189 -0.30 1.91 -3.04
CA ARG A 189 0.13 2.89 -4.04
C ARG A 189 1.30 2.41 -4.90
N VAL A 190 2.23 1.65 -4.32
CA VAL A 190 3.42 1.14 -5.04
C VAL A 190 3.00 0.12 -6.10
N SER A 191 2.23 -0.91 -5.72
CA SER A 191 1.72 -1.91 -6.66
C SER A 191 0.84 -1.29 -7.74
N SER A 192 -0.06 -0.37 -7.38
CA SER A 192 -0.92 0.33 -8.34
C SER A 192 -0.10 1.12 -9.36
N ALA A 193 0.91 1.87 -8.91
CA ALA A 193 1.71 2.69 -9.80
C ALA A 193 2.67 1.86 -10.66
N LEU A 194 3.21 0.75 -10.13
CA LEU A 194 3.95 -0.24 -10.92
C LEU A 194 3.05 -0.85 -12.00
N ALA A 195 1.86 -1.32 -11.64
CA ALA A 195 0.89 -1.89 -12.58
C ALA A 195 0.47 -0.89 -13.66
N MET A 196 0.21 0.37 -13.29
CA MET A 196 -0.14 1.44 -14.23
C MET A 196 0.98 1.73 -15.23
N GLU A 197 2.24 1.78 -14.79
CA GLU A 197 3.36 2.00 -15.71
C GLU A 197 3.61 0.80 -16.63
N LEU A 198 3.46 -0.42 -16.09
CA LEU A 198 3.56 -1.66 -16.86
C LEU A 198 2.47 -1.71 -17.94
N ASP A 199 1.22 -1.39 -17.58
CA ASP A 199 0.09 -1.27 -18.49
C ASP A 199 0.33 -0.18 -19.56
N ARG A 200 0.79 1.01 -19.17
CA ARG A 200 1.12 2.11 -20.10
C ARG A 200 2.15 1.68 -21.15
N ARG A 201 3.21 0.99 -20.72
CA ARG A 201 4.27 0.51 -21.61
C ARG A 201 3.80 -0.64 -22.51
N LEU A 202 3.01 -1.55 -21.97
CA LEU A 202 2.38 -2.63 -22.73
C LEU A 202 1.44 -2.10 -23.83
N LYS A 203 0.67 -1.07 -23.53
CA LYS A 203 -0.15 -0.36 -24.52
C LYS A 203 0.73 0.31 -25.57
N LYS A 204 1.77 1.04 -25.18
CA LYS A 204 2.69 1.71 -26.11
C LYS A 204 3.34 0.74 -27.10
N SER A 205 3.80 -0.42 -26.63
CA SER A 205 4.52 -1.39 -27.45
C SER A 205 3.61 -2.19 -28.38
N ILE A 206 2.43 -2.59 -27.92
CA ILE A 206 1.47 -3.38 -28.73
C ILE A 206 0.72 -2.48 -29.70
N LEU A 207 0.33 -1.28 -29.26
CA LEU A 207 -0.65 -0.45 -29.97
C LEU A 207 -0.07 0.83 -30.55
N GLY A 208 1.19 1.18 -30.20
CA GLY A 208 1.82 2.43 -30.62
C GLY A 208 1.27 3.68 -29.94
N ASP A 209 0.32 3.53 -29.01
CA ASP A 209 -0.34 4.63 -28.30
C ASP A 209 -0.33 4.38 -26.78
N GLU A 210 0.23 5.34 -26.04
CA GLU A 210 0.33 5.30 -24.56
C GLU A 210 -1.00 5.59 -23.87
N ASN A 211 -1.87 6.40 -24.51
CA ASN A 211 -3.17 6.80 -23.95
C ASN A 211 -4.28 5.83 -24.36
N TYR A 212 -3.91 4.67 -24.88
CA TYR A 212 -4.86 3.70 -25.34
C TYR A 212 -5.76 3.21 -24.22
N VAL A 213 -7.04 3.55 -24.29
CA VAL A 213 -8.04 2.99 -23.39
C VAL A 213 -8.35 1.59 -23.91
N LEU A 214 -7.97 0.56 -23.14
CA LEU A 214 -8.15 -0.86 -23.47
C LEU A 214 -9.59 -1.19 -23.93
N GLY A 215 -10.55 -0.34 -23.56
CA GLY A 215 -11.91 -0.34 -24.06
C GLY A 215 -12.04 -0.36 -25.58
N ASP A 216 -11.23 0.33 -26.38
CA ASP A 216 -11.49 0.47 -27.82
C ASP A 216 -11.03 -0.73 -28.66
N ALA A 217 -9.91 -1.38 -28.31
CA ALA A 217 -9.42 -2.58 -29.01
C ALA A 217 -10.28 -3.75 -28.60
N THR A 218 -10.48 -3.91 -27.29
CA THR A 218 -11.34 -4.96 -26.76
C THR A 218 -12.76 -4.77 -27.27
N ARG A 219 -13.27 -3.53 -27.38
CA ARG A 219 -14.56 -3.26 -28.03
C ARG A 219 -14.51 -3.59 -29.52
N ARG A 220 -13.48 -3.24 -30.28
CA ARG A 220 -13.37 -3.62 -31.72
C ARG A 220 -13.26 -5.13 -31.91
N THR A 221 -12.48 -5.83 -31.10
CA THR A 221 -12.28 -7.28 -31.16
C THR A 221 -13.53 -8.01 -30.71
N ILE A 222 -14.17 -7.59 -29.61
CA ILE A 222 -15.45 -8.14 -29.18
C ILE A 222 -16.54 -7.82 -30.20
N VAL A 223 -16.62 -6.60 -30.73
CA VAL A 223 -17.59 -6.22 -31.77
C VAL A 223 -17.36 -7.04 -33.04
N SER A 224 -16.11 -7.24 -33.48
CA SER A 224 -15.78 -8.09 -34.63
C SER A 224 -16.09 -9.56 -34.39
N ALA A 225 -15.77 -10.11 -33.21
CA ALA A 225 -16.07 -11.49 -32.86
C ALA A 225 -17.58 -11.72 -32.73
N VAL A 226 -18.30 -10.79 -32.09
CA VAL A 226 -19.76 -10.81 -31.98
C VAL A 226 -20.41 -10.62 -33.35
N LYS A 227 -19.87 -9.76 -34.21
CA LYS A 227 -20.34 -9.57 -35.61
C LYS A 227 -20.13 -10.83 -36.45
N ALA A 228 -18.95 -11.46 -36.35
CA ALA A 228 -18.67 -12.72 -37.03
C ALA A 228 -19.56 -13.87 -36.53
N PHE A 229 -19.84 -13.91 -35.22
CA PHE A 229 -20.66 -14.96 -34.62
C PHE A 229 -22.17 -14.77 -34.87
N THR A 230 -22.68 -13.55 -34.69
CA THR A 230 -24.11 -13.24 -34.80
C THR A 230 -24.56 -12.83 -36.20
N GLY A 231 -23.63 -12.41 -37.06
CA GLY A 231 -23.90 -11.88 -38.40
C GLY A 231 -24.48 -10.45 -38.42
N LYS A 232 -24.55 -9.77 -37.27
CA LYS A 232 -25.16 -8.44 -37.15
C LYS A 232 -24.12 -7.33 -37.05
N GLU A 233 -24.36 -6.24 -37.79
CA GLU A 233 -23.55 -5.00 -37.76
C GLU A 233 -23.61 -4.28 -36.40
N SER A 234 -24.73 -4.41 -35.66
CA SER A 234 -24.94 -3.79 -34.35
C SER A 234 -25.35 -4.83 -33.30
N TYR A 235 -24.66 -4.86 -32.16
CA TYR A 235 -24.99 -5.76 -31.04
C TYR A 235 -26.22 -5.27 -30.26
N SER A 236 -27.18 -6.17 -30.03
CA SER A 236 -28.25 -6.01 -29.04
C SER A 236 -28.15 -7.07 -27.96
N PHE A 237 -28.45 -6.70 -26.72
CA PHE A 237 -28.47 -7.63 -25.59
C PHE A 237 -29.39 -8.82 -25.90
N GLY A 238 -28.83 -10.04 -25.86
CA GLY A 238 -29.52 -11.29 -26.19
C GLY A 238 -29.26 -11.84 -27.60
N ASP A 239 -28.50 -11.16 -28.45
CA ASP A 239 -28.16 -11.66 -29.80
C ASP A 239 -27.34 -12.95 -29.75
N VAL A 240 -26.33 -13.03 -28.87
CA VAL A 240 -25.53 -14.26 -28.69
C VAL A 240 -26.41 -15.43 -28.26
N THR A 241 -27.34 -15.21 -27.32
CA THR A 241 -28.28 -16.22 -26.86
C THR A 241 -29.20 -16.70 -27.99
N ARG A 242 -29.73 -15.79 -28.80
CA ARG A 242 -30.58 -16.14 -29.95
C ARG A 242 -29.81 -16.90 -31.02
N THR A 243 -28.58 -16.49 -31.33
CA THR A 243 -27.70 -17.17 -32.28
C THR A 243 -27.39 -18.59 -31.81
N VAL A 244 -27.00 -18.77 -30.55
CA VAL A 244 -26.75 -20.11 -29.97
C VAL A 244 -28.01 -20.99 -30.04
N VAL A 245 -29.17 -20.47 -29.67
CA VAL A 245 -30.44 -21.21 -29.74
C VAL A 245 -30.79 -21.59 -31.18
N SER A 246 -30.57 -20.69 -32.15
CA SER A 246 -30.79 -21.01 -33.56
C SER A 246 -29.83 -22.09 -34.05
N THR A 247 -28.54 -22.03 -33.70
CA THR A 247 -27.55 -23.03 -34.08
C THR A 247 -27.86 -24.40 -33.46
N ILE A 248 -28.34 -24.46 -32.21
CA ILE A 248 -28.76 -25.71 -31.57
C ILE A 248 -29.99 -26.30 -32.29
N LYS A 249 -30.99 -25.48 -32.60
CA LYS A 249 -32.20 -25.94 -33.31
C LYS A 249 -31.86 -26.48 -34.70
N THR A 250 -30.99 -25.79 -35.44
CA THR A 250 -30.50 -26.22 -36.74
C THR A 250 -29.67 -27.50 -36.63
N ASN A 251 -28.79 -27.60 -35.64
CA ASN A 251 -27.99 -28.81 -35.41
C ASN A 251 -28.81 -30.01 -34.93
N GLN A 252 -29.90 -29.80 -34.17
CA GLN A 252 -30.83 -30.87 -33.81
C GLN A 252 -31.63 -31.36 -35.02
N LEU A 253 -32.04 -30.44 -35.91
CA LEU A 253 -32.66 -30.78 -37.19
C LEU A 253 -31.70 -31.54 -38.12
N SER A 254 -30.40 -31.20 -38.08
CA SER A 254 -29.35 -31.89 -38.86
C SER A 254 -28.91 -33.22 -38.23
N ALA A 255 -28.84 -33.31 -36.90
CA ALA A 255 -28.43 -34.52 -36.17
C ALA A 255 -29.54 -35.59 -36.11
N ALA A 256 -30.82 -35.19 -36.27
CA ALA A 256 -31.90 -36.13 -36.55
C ALA A 256 -31.67 -36.93 -37.85
N ASN A 257 -30.77 -36.46 -38.73
CA ASN A 257 -30.37 -37.16 -39.96
C ASN A 257 -28.99 -37.86 -39.86
N THR A 258 -28.23 -37.71 -38.78
CA THR A 258 -26.88 -38.30 -38.62
C THR A 258 -26.59 -38.68 -37.16
N SER A 259 -27.30 -39.68 -36.66
CA SER A 259 -27.01 -40.28 -35.36
C SER A 259 -26.12 -41.51 -35.54
N THR A 260 -24.80 -41.37 -35.37
CA THR A 260 -23.99 -42.28 -34.53
C THR A 260 -22.53 -41.83 -34.42
N ARG A 261 -22.01 -41.98 -33.20
CA ARG A 261 -20.60 -42.00 -32.73
C ARG A 261 -19.93 -40.72 -32.23
N ASN A 262 -19.69 -40.80 -30.92
CA ASN A 262 -18.50 -40.38 -30.18
C ASN A 262 -18.46 -38.94 -29.63
N LYS A 263 -19.03 -38.82 -28.43
CA LYS A 263 -18.58 -37.91 -27.38
C LYS A 263 -17.62 -38.67 -26.47
N GLU A 264 -16.42 -38.13 -26.30
CA GLU A 264 -15.76 -37.89 -24.99
C GLU A 264 -14.24 -37.77 -25.17
N ARG A 265 -13.73 -36.55 -25.04
CA ARG A 265 -12.53 -36.20 -24.25
C ARG A 265 -12.20 -34.73 -24.44
N LEU A 266 -12.41 -33.94 -23.39
CA LEU A 266 -11.68 -32.71 -23.16
C LEU A 266 -11.79 -32.43 -21.66
N LEU A 267 -10.66 -32.22 -20.98
CA LEU A 267 -10.47 -31.08 -20.07
C LEU A 267 -9.10 -31.10 -19.37
N LEU A 268 -8.42 -29.95 -19.53
CA LEU A 268 -7.41 -29.30 -18.70
C LEU A 268 -5.98 -29.87 -18.71
N GLY A 269 -5.17 -29.22 -19.56
CA GLY A 269 -3.73 -29.43 -19.72
C GLY A 269 -2.87 -28.65 -18.72
N SER A 270 -1.72 -29.25 -18.44
CA SER A 270 -0.54 -28.65 -17.83
C SER A 270 0.04 -27.57 -18.74
N VAL A 271 0.46 -26.45 -18.16
CA VAL A 271 1.22 -25.41 -18.88
C VAL A 271 2.68 -25.85 -18.88
N ASP A 272 3.20 -26.21 -20.06
CA ASP A 272 4.57 -26.65 -20.27
C ASP A 272 5.58 -25.48 -20.26
N GLY A 273 6.81 -25.76 -19.81
CA GLY A 273 7.90 -24.78 -19.62
C GLY A 273 8.43 -24.09 -20.89
N GLU A 274 7.93 -24.44 -22.08
CA GLU A 274 8.24 -23.71 -23.31
C GLU A 274 7.63 -22.29 -23.33
N MET A 275 6.52 -22.09 -22.63
CA MET A 275 5.87 -20.78 -22.53
C MET A 275 6.73 -19.78 -21.71
N GLU A 276 7.41 -20.25 -20.65
CA GLU A 276 8.28 -19.39 -19.84
C GLU A 276 9.47 -18.85 -20.64
N GLN A 277 10.10 -19.68 -21.48
CA GLN A 277 11.24 -19.23 -22.29
C GLN A 277 10.83 -18.20 -23.35
N SER A 278 9.65 -18.36 -23.95
CA SER A 278 9.12 -17.39 -24.92
C SER A 278 8.83 -16.04 -24.27
N VAL A 279 8.30 -16.04 -23.04
CA VAL A 279 8.03 -14.81 -22.28
C VAL A 279 9.32 -14.09 -21.93
N ILE A 280 10.35 -14.81 -21.46
CA ILE A 280 11.65 -14.21 -21.11
C ILE A 280 12.31 -13.56 -22.34
N GLN A 281 12.32 -14.25 -23.49
CA GLN A 281 12.88 -13.70 -24.73
C GLN A 281 12.13 -12.46 -25.22
N ALA A 282 10.79 -12.43 -25.06
CA ALA A 282 9.98 -11.28 -25.42
C ALA A 282 10.31 -10.06 -24.53
N LEU A 283 10.49 -10.27 -23.22
CA LEU A 283 10.89 -9.23 -22.27
C LEU A 283 12.28 -8.67 -22.58
N ASP A 284 13.27 -9.53 -22.85
CA ASP A 284 14.63 -9.09 -23.18
C ASP A 284 14.66 -8.30 -24.51
N THR A 285 13.88 -8.73 -25.50
CA THR A 285 13.74 -8.00 -26.77
C THR A 285 13.13 -6.61 -26.57
N TRP A 286 12.14 -6.51 -25.69
CA TRP A 286 11.52 -5.24 -25.32
C TRP A 286 12.47 -4.29 -24.59
N ASP A 287 13.22 -4.78 -23.61
CA ASP A 287 14.20 -3.96 -22.88
C ASP A 287 15.27 -3.41 -23.84
N LYS A 288 15.66 -4.18 -24.85
CA LYS A 288 16.59 -3.72 -25.91
C LYS A 288 16.00 -2.58 -26.74
N ILE A 289 14.75 -2.71 -27.20
CA ILE A 289 14.07 -1.67 -28.00
C ILE A 289 13.93 -0.35 -27.22
N LEU A 290 13.71 -0.43 -25.91
CA LEU A 290 13.60 0.74 -25.04
C LEU A 290 14.97 1.36 -24.75
N SER A 291 16.01 0.55 -24.55
CA SER A 291 17.37 1.02 -24.26
C SER A 291 18.02 1.75 -25.44
N GLU A 292 17.63 1.42 -26.69
CA GLU A 292 18.16 2.07 -27.89
C GLU A 292 17.59 3.48 -28.14
N LYS A 293 16.54 3.90 -27.41
CA LYS A 293 15.97 5.25 -27.54
C LYS A 293 16.65 6.22 -26.57
N ASP A 294 17.13 7.36 -27.08
CA ASP A 294 17.67 8.52 -26.33
C ASP A 294 16.71 9.12 -25.26
N GLU A 295 15.52 8.54 -25.08
CA GLU A 295 14.57 8.86 -24.01
C GLU A 295 15.20 8.72 -22.62
N PHE A 296 16.14 7.79 -22.42
CA PHE A 296 16.77 7.57 -21.10
C PHE A 296 17.64 8.74 -20.66
N LYS A 297 18.50 9.24 -21.55
CA LYS A 297 19.36 10.41 -21.28
C LYS A 297 18.53 11.66 -21.01
N THR A 298 17.48 11.86 -21.80
CA THR A 298 16.57 12.99 -21.67
C THR A 298 15.83 12.96 -20.32
N SER A 299 15.43 11.78 -19.88
CA SER A 299 14.68 11.61 -18.65
C SER A 299 15.59 11.73 -17.42
N ARG A 300 16.85 11.28 -17.48
CA ARG A 300 17.87 11.50 -16.43
C ARG A 300 18.08 12.99 -16.16
N ALA A 301 18.22 13.78 -17.22
CA ALA A 301 18.37 15.23 -17.10
C ALA A 301 17.17 15.90 -16.39
N ARG A 302 15.95 15.39 -16.60
CA ARG A 302 14.74 15.88 -15.91
C ARG A 302 14.75 15.57 -14.40
N LEU A 303 15.21 14.37 -14.02
CA LEU A 303 15.33 13.98 -12.61
C LEU A 303 16.39 14.82 -11.89
N GLU A 304 17.58 14.97 -12.49
CA GLU A 304 18.65 15.81 -11.93
C GLU A 304 18.17 17.27 -11.75
N HIS A 305 17.42 17.79 -12.72
CA HIS A 305 16.78 19.11 -12.60
C HIS A 305 15.75 19.17 -11.46
N TYR A 306 14.86 18.18 -11.33
CA TYR A 306 13.85 18.16 -10.27
C TYR A 306 14.47 18.08 -8.87
N VAL A 307 15.48 17.24 -8.71
CA VAL A 307 16.26 17.13 -7.47
C VAL A 307 16.91 18.48 -7.11
N SER A 308 17.49 19.17 -8.10
CA SER A 308 18.09 20.49 -7.89
C SER A 308 17.09 21.56 -7.44
N LEU A 309 15.84 21.50 -7.93
CA LEU A 309 14.77 22.41 -7.53
C LEU A 309 14.36 22.19 -6.06
N ILE A 310 14.24 20.93 -5.65
CA ILE A 310 13.92 20.59 -4.25
C ILE A 310 15.01 21.11 -3.31
N GLU A 311 16.28 20.88 -3.63
CA GLU A 311 17.39 21.39 -2.82
C GLU A 311 17.37 22.90 -2.67
N LYS A 312 17.13 23.61 -3.78
CA LYS A 312 17.05 25.07 -3.76
C LYS A 312 15.87 25.58 -2.91
N SER A 313 14.75 24.85 -2.89
CA SER A 313 13.60 25.17 -2.03
C SER A 313 13.78 24.76 -0.57
N SER A 314 14.75 23.88 -0.27
CA SER A 314 15.02 23.33 1.06
C SER A 314 16.25 23.95 1.73
N GLY A 315 16.93 24.89 1.06
CA GLY A 315 18.00 25.69 1.65
C GLY A 315 17.49 26.63 2.74
N PRO A 316 18.36 27.01 3.70
CA PRO A 316 17.98 27.60 4.99
C PRO A 316 17.22 28.93 4.93
#